data_AF-A0A0M2JTZ6-F1
#
_entry.id   AF-A0A0M2JTZ6-F1
#
_cell.length_a   1.000
_cell.length_b   1.000
_cell.length_c   1.000
_cell.angle_alpha   90.00
_cell.angle_beta   90.00
_cell.angle_gamma   90.00
#
_symmetry.space_group_name_H-M   'P 1'
#
loop_
_entity.id
_entity.type
_entity.pdbx_description
1 polymer ?
#
loop_
_entity_poly.entity_id
_entity_poly.type
_entity_poly.pdbx_seq_one_letter_code
_entity_poly.pdbx_strand_id
1 'polypeptide(L)'
;YAPALDAQGRLRIAAAVGINGDVAAKARGLADAGADLLVIDTAHGHQAKMLDAIAAVAALDLGLPLVAGNVVSADGTRDLIAAGASIVKVGVGPGAMCTTRMMTGVGRPQFSAVVECAAAAKELGGHVWADGGVRHPRDVALALAAGASNVMIGSWFAGTYESPGDLLHDRDDRPYKESYGMASKRAVAARTAADSAFDRARKGLFEEGISTSRMNLDPARGGVEDLLDHITSGVRSTCTYVGARTLPELHEKVVLGVQSAAGFAEGHPLPTGW
;
A
#
# COMPACT_ATOMS: atom_id res chain seq x y z
N TYR A 1 8.38 -4.47 -20.55
CA TYR A 1 8.67 -5.01 -19.21
C TYR A 1 8.88 -6.51 -19.30
N ALA A 2 9.69 -7.10 -18.42
CA ALA A 2 9.61 -8.55 -18.22
C ALA A 2 8.39 -8.80 -17.30
N PRO A 3 7.45 -9.69 -17.66
CA PRO A 3 6.32 -9.99 -16.81
C PRO A 3 6.78 -10.60 -15.48
N ALA A 4 6.07 -10.29 -14.39
CA ALA A 4 6.32 -10.88 -13.09
C ALA A 4 5.73 -12.30 -13.06
N LEU A 5 6.58 -13.29 -13.38
CA LEU A 5 6.18 -14.70 -13.46
C LEU A 5 6.62 -15.51 -12.23
N ASP A 6 5.84 -16.54 -11.90
CA ASP A 6 6.22 -17.58 -10.96
C ASP A 6 7.22 -18.58 -11.59
N ALA A 7 7.62 -19.61 -10.84
CA ALA A 7 8.58 -20.62 -11.32
C ALA A 7 8.02 -21.49 -12.48
N GLN A 8 6.72 -21.45 -12.71
CA GLN A 8 5.99 -22.20 -13.75
C GLN A 8 5.66 -21.32 -14.96
N GLY A 9 6.08 -20.05 -14.97
CA GLY A 9 5.84 -19.11 -16.06
C GLY A 9 4.44 -18.48 -16.05
N ARG A 10 3.68 -18.58 -14.96
CA ARG A 10 2.36 -17.95 -14.79
C ARG A 10 2.51 -16.56 -14.15
N LEU A 11 1.57 -15.65 -14.41
CA LEU A 11 1.57 -14.33 -13.77
C LEU A 11 1.40 -14.48 -12.25
N ARG A 12 2.23 -13.76 -11.49
CA ARG A 12 2.15 -13.79 -10.02
C ARG A 12 0.92 -13.09 -9.49
N ILE A 13 0.29 -13.67 -8.47
CA ILE A 13 -0.90 -13.14 -7.80
C ILE A 13 -0.66 -13.07 -6.28
N ALA A 14 -0.96 -11.91 -5.69
CA ALA A 14 -1.03 -11.74 -4.25
C ALA A 14 -2.49 -11.63 -3.81
N ALA A 15 -2.85 -12.26 -2.69
CA ALA A 15 -4.21 -12.23 -2.16
C ALA A 15 -4.23 -11.76 -0.70
N ALA A 16 -5.19 -10.90 -0.37
CA ALA A 16 -5.34 -10.36 0.98
C ALA A 16 -6.30 -11.19 1.85
N VAL A 17 -5.94 -11.39 3.12
CA VAL A 17 -6.77 -12.02 4.14
C VAL A 17 -6.81 -11.13 5.38
N GLY A 18 -8.01 -10.88 5.90
CA GLY A 18 -8.17 -10.16 7.16
C GLY A 18 -7.90 -11.05 8.37
N ILE A 19 -7.68 -10.43 9.54
CA ILE A 19 -7.34 -11.14 10.79
C ILE A 19 -8.55 -11.75 11.54
N ASN A 20 -9.73 -11.81 10.93
CA ASN A 20 -10.98 -12.22 11.59
C ASN A 20 -11.54 -13.54 11.05
N GLY A 21 -12.19 -14.30 11.93
CA GLY A 21 -12.74 -15.62 11.63
C GLY A 21 -11.64 -16.67 11.51
N ASP A 22 -11.88 -17.69 10.71
CA ASP A 22 -10.88 -18.73 10.43
C ASP A 22 -9.86 -18.24 9.39
N VAL A 23 -8.80 -17.58 9.85
CA VAL A 23 -7.74 -17.01 9.00
C VAL A 23 -6.95 -18.13 8.33
N ALA A 24 -6.71 -19.24 9.03
CA ALA A 24 -5.93 -20.37 8.53
C ALA A 24 -6.64 -21.07 7.36
N ALA A 25 -7.94 -21.34 7.48
CA ALA A 25 -8.72 -21.93 6.39
C ALA A 25 -8.78 -21.02 5.17
N LYS A 26 -8.94 -19.70 5.36
CA LYS A 26 -8.93 -18.72 4.26
C LYS A 26 -7.57 -18.67 3.56
N ALA A 27 -6.48 -18.64 4.32
CA ALA A 27 -5.12 -18.65 3.78
C ALA A 27 -4.85 -19.90 2.95
N ARG A 28 -5.24 -21.08 3.46
CA ARG A 28 -5.14 -22.34 2.72
C ARG A 28 -5.94 -22.31 1.42
N GLY A 29 -7.20 -21.86 1.48
CA GLY A 29 -8.04 -21.76 0.27
C GLY A 29 -7.47 -20.81 -0.80
N LEU A 30 -6.84 -19.71 -0.39
CA LEU A 30 -6.17 -18.78 -1.32
C LEU A 30 -4.90 -19.40 -1.93
N ALA A 31 -4.12 -20.12 -1.13
CA ALA A 31 -2.94 -20.85 -1.62
C ALA A 31 -3.34 -21.95 -2.62
N ASP A 32 -4.38 -22.73 -2.30
CA ASP A 32 -4.92 -23.77 -3.19
C ASP A 32 -5.47 -23.19 -4.50
N ALA A 33 -5.99 -21.95 -4.45
CA ALA A 33 -6.41 -21.19 -5.63
C ALA A 33 -5.24 -20.61 -6.46
N GLY A 34 -3.99 -20.80 -6.01
CA GLY A 34 -2.79 -20.41 -6.74
C GLY A 34 -2.22 -19.04 -6.40
N ALA A 35 -2.50 -18.49 -5.21
CA ALA A 35 -1.81 -17.29 -4.74
C ALA A 35 -0.31 -17.57 -4.50
N ASP A 36 0.56 -16.67 -4.96
CA ASP A 36 2.01 -16.74 -4.77
C ASP A 36 2.48 -16.03 -3.50
N LEU A 37 1.60 -15.22 -2.90
CA LEU A 37 1.88 -14.40 -1.73
C LEU A 37 0.57 -14.11 -0.98
N LEU A 38 0.63 -14.16 0.35
CA LEU A 38 -0.51 -13.83 1.21
C LEU A 38 -0.27 -12.51 1.94
N VAL A 39 -1.25 -11.60 1.85
CA VAL A 39 -1.24 -10.31 2.56
C VAL A 39 -2.20 -10.37 3.73
N ILE A 40 -1.68 -10.55 4.94
CA ILE A 40 -2.46 -10.44 6.17
C ILE A 40 -2.63 -8.94 6.45
N ASP A 41 -3.85 -8.43 6.29
CA ASP A 41 -4.10 -6.99 6.25
C ASP A 41 -5.08 -6.54 7.35
N THR A 42 -4.67 -5.50 8.07
CA THR A 42 -5.49 -4.80 9.06
C THR A 42 -4.99 -3.36 9.20
N ALA A 43 -5.86 -2.45 9.66
CA ALA A 43 -5.49 -1.05 9.84
C ALA A 43 -4.36 -0.85 10.87
N HIS A 44 -4.33 -1.70 11.91
CA HIS A 44 -3.29 -1.69 12.93
C HIS A 44 -2.70 -3.09 13.11
N GLY A 45 -1.51 -3.31 12.57
CA GLY A 45 -0.83 -4.61 12.59
C GLY A 45 -0.15 -4.92 13.93
N HIS A 46 0.24 -3.92 14.72
CA HIS A 46 0.96 -4.15 15.99
C HIS A 46 0.01 -4.46 17.15
N GLN A 47 -0.78 -5.53 17.00
CA GLN A 47 -1.75 -6.00 17.99
C GLN A 47 -1.70 -7.53 18.12
N ALA A 48 -2.01 -8.05 19.31
CA ALA A 48 -1.94 -9.49 19.61
C ALA A 48 -2.64 -10.37 18.55
N LYS A 49 -3.88 -9.99 18.17
CA LYS A 49 -4.66 -10.73 17.18
C LYS A 49 -3.99 -10.83 15.81
N MET A 50 -3.22 -9.82 15.41
CA MET A 50 -2.46 -9.87 14.16
C MET A 50 -1.29 -10.84 14.29
N LEU A 51 -0.56 -10.79 15.40
CA LEU A 51 0.54 -11.72 15.67
C LEU A 51 0.06 -13.17 15.69
N ASP A 52 -1.08 -13.43 16.35
CA ASP A 52 -1.74 -14.73 16.37
C ASP A 52 -2.13 -15.19 14.96
N ALA A 53 -2.66 -14.28 14.14
CA ALA A 53 -3.05 -14.58 12.76
C ALA A 53 -1.84 -14.93 11.88
N ILE A 54 -0.74 -14.19 12.00
CA ILE A 54 0.51 -14.48 11.28
C ILE A 54 1.05 -15.84 11.70
N ALA A 55 1.16 -16.09 13.01
CA ALA A 55 1.65 -17.35 13.53
C ALA A 55 0.79 -18.54 13.08
N ALA A 56 -0.53 -18.39 13.10
CA ALA A 56 -1.45 -19.42 12.63
C ALA A 56 -1.30 -19.73 11.13
N VAL A 57 -1.10 -18.71 10.29
CA VAL A 57 -0.87 -18.90 8.85
C VAL A 57 0.52 -19.46 8.57
N ALA A 58 1.55 -18.98 9.26
CA ALA A 58 2.92 -19.48 9.14
C ALA A 58 3.02 -20.96 9.53
N ALA A 59 2.29 -21.39 10.58
CA ALA A 59 2.22 -22.79 11.01
C ALA A 59 1.60 -23.75 9.98
N LEU A 60 0.93 -23.24 8.94
CA LEU A 60 0.43 -24.07 7.84
C LEU A 60 1.54 -24.51 6.87
N ASP A 61 2.72 -23.87 6.94
CA ASP A 61 3.89 -24.14 6.12
C ASP A 61 3.59 -24.23 4.62
N LEU A 62 2.85 -23.23 4.10
CA LEU A 62 2.40 -23.21 2.71
C LEU A 62 3.54 -22.92 1.71
N GLY A 63 4.76 -22.64 2.19
CA GLY A 63 5.89 -22.22 1.35
C GLY A 63 5.71 -20.86 0.66
N LEU A 64 4.72 -20.06 1.08
CA LEU A 64 4.43 -18.75 0.51
C LEU A 64 4.99 -17.63 1.40
N PRO A 65 5.56 -16.55 0.82
CA PRO A 65 5.88 -15.34 1.56
C PRO A 65 4.63 -14.74 2.20
N LEU A 66 4.80 -14.27 3.44
CA LEU A 66 3.75 -13.59 4.20
C LEU A 66 4.05 -12.10 4.28
N VAL A 67 3.12 -11.29 3.77
CA VAL A 67 3.10 -9.84 3.99
C VAL A 67 2.17 -9.55 5.16
N ALA A 68 2.60 -8.73 6.11
CA ALA A 68 1.83 -8.38 7.28
C ALA A 68 1.85 -6.88 7.53
N GLY A 69 0.71 -6.28 7.86
CA GLY A 69 0.65 -4.87 8.25
C GLY A 69 -0.74 -4.40 8.64
N ASN A 70 -0.92 -3.10 8.94
CA ASN A 70 0.08 -2.03 8.81
C ASN A 70 0.75 -1.61 10.11
N VAL A 71 2.04 -1.28 10.04
CA VAL A 71 2.81 -0.68 11.14
C VAL A 71 3.52 0.59 10.69
N VAL A 72 4.05 1.36 11.65
CA VAL A 72 4.80 2.61 11.40
C VAL A 72 6.02 2.78 12.32
N SER A 73 6.39 1.73 13.07
CA SER A 73 7.47 1.72 14.07
C SER A 73 8.40 0.52 13.87
N ALA A 74 9.65 0.67 14.31
CA ALA A 74 10.63 -0.42 14.33
C ALA A 74 10.13 -1.62 15.12
N ASP A 75 9.56 -1.41 16.32
CA ASP A 75 9.12 -2.51 17.19
C ASP A 75 7.98 -3.32 16.55
N GLY A 76 6.99 -2.65 15.96
CA GLY A 76 5.93 -3.36 15.22
C GLY A 76 6.48 -4.15 14.04
N THR A 77 7.52 -3.63 13.37
CA THR A 77 8.19 -4.37 12.29
C THR A 77 8.87 -5.63 12.81
N ARG A 78 9.62 -5.53 13.92
CA ARG A 78 10.31 -6.67 14.53
C ARG A 78 9.33 -7.74 14.99
N ASP A 79 8.24 -7.33 15.64
CA ASP A 79 7.23 -8.26 16.16
C ASP A 79 6.49 -9.00 15.04
N LEU A 80 6.15 -8.31 13.93
CA LEU A 80 5.52 -8.98 12.79
C LEU A 80 6.46 -9.98 12.11
N ILE A 81 7.74 -9.65 11.97
CA ILE A 81 8.73 -10.57 11.41
C ILE A 81 8.94 -11.77 12.34
N ALA A 82 9.07 -11.53 13.65
CA ALA A 82 9.19 -12.59 14.65
C ALA A 82 7.98 -13.53 14.68
N ALA A 83 6.78 -13.01 14.37
CA ALA A 83 5.56 -13.82 14.25
C ALA A 83 5.52 -14.69 12.98
N GLY A 84 6.38 -14.44 11.99
CA GLY A 84 6.49 -15.24 10.76
C GLY A 84 6.30 -14.47 9.46
N ALA A 85 6.14 -13.14 9.50
CA ALA A 85 6.09 -12.34 8.27
C ALA A 85 7.48 -12.20 7.62
N SER A 86 7.57 -12.36 6.30
CA SER A 86 8.80 -12.08 5.54
C SER A 86 8.83 -10.64 5.02
N ILE A 87 7.68 -9.99 4.93
CA ILE A 87 7.51 -8.64 4.40
C ILE A 87 6.56 -7.86 5.31
N VAL A 88 6.95 -6.66 5.72
CA VAL A 88 6.12 -5.77 6.53
C VAL A 88 5.54 -4.64 5.67
N LYS A 89 4.22 -4.49 5.70
CA LYS A 89 3.51 -3.38 5.05
C LYS A 89 3.46 -2.17 5.99
N VAL A 90 4.05 -1.06 5.54
CA VAL A 90 4.30 0.13 6.37
C VAL A 90 3.43 1.29 5.90
N GLY A 91 2.63 1.82 6.80
CA GLY A 91 1.82 3.01 6.55
C GLY A 91 0.51 3.03 7.32
N VAL A 92 0.35 3.99 8.24
CA VAL A 92 -0.90 4.24 8.96
C VAL A 92 -1.26 5.71 8.81
N GLY A 93 -2.36 5.98 8.11
CA GLY A 93 -2.82 7.33 7.80
C GLY A 93 -2.32 8.04 6.53
N PRO A 94 -1.42 7.52 5.66
CA PRO A 94 -0.94 8.26 4.50
C PRO A 94 -1.82 8.11 3.25
N GLY A 95 -2.76 7.17 3.25
CA GLY A 95 -3.60 6.86 2.08
C GLY A 95 -4.51 8.03 1.67
N ALA A 96 -4.71 8.21 0.37
CA ALA A 96 -5.48 9.34 -0.19
C ALA A 96 -6.92 9.46 0.35
N MET A 97 -7.53 8.33 0.73
CA MET A 97 -8.89 8.25 1.25
C MET A 97 -8.95 7.99 2.77
N CYS A 98 -7.79 7.99 3.44
CA CYS A 98 -7.68 7.65 4.85
C CYS A 98 -7.85 8.90 5.72
N THR A 99 -8.66 8.80 6.77
CA THR A 99 -8.86 9.88 7.75
C THR A 99 -8.33 9.52 9.14
N THR A 100 -7.74 8.32 9.32
CA THR A 100 -7.20 7.80 10.61
C THR A 100 -6.43 8.86 11.40
N ARG A 101 -5.45 9.54 10.79
CA ARG A 101 -4.64 10.55 11.51
C ARG A 101 -5.47 11.72 12.02
N MET A 102 -6.41 12.21 11.21
CA MET A 102 -7.24 13.35 11.58
C MET A 102 -8.30 12.98 12.61
N MET A 103 -8.83 11.75 12.53
CA MET A 103 -9.92 11.30 13.39
C MET A 103 -9.43 10.74 14.74
N THR A 104 -8.21 10.20 14.78
CA THR A 104 -7.70 9.47 15.97
C THR A 104 -6.38 10.03 16.53
N GLY A 105 -5.67 10.86 15.77
CA GLY A 105 -4.29 11.27 16.09
C GLY A 105 -3.23 10.19 15.83
N VAL A 106 -3.63 8.96 15.51
CA VAL A 106 -2.72 7.83 15.29
C VAL A 106 -2.21 7.84 13.85
N GLY A 107 -0.89 7.64 13.70
CA GLY A 107 -0.21 7.52 12.41
C GLY A 107 1.12 8.25 12.40
N ARG A 108 1.85 8.15 11.29
CA ARG A 108 3.20 8.74 11.18
C ARG A 108 3.46 9.28 9.77
N PRO A 109 4.28 10.33 9.60
CA PRO A 109 4.79 10.71 8.30
C PRO A 109 5.43 9.51 7.57
N GLN A 110 4.95 9.23 6.36
CA GLN A 110 5.22 7.97 5.66
C GLN A 110 6.70 7.71 5.43
N PHE A 111 7.45 8.73 4.97
CA PHE A 111 8.87 8.59 4.69
C PHE A 111 9.66 8.15 5.93
N SER A 112 9.47 8.83 7.06
CA SER A 112 10.13 8.48 8.33
C SER A 112 9.73 7.09 8.82
N ALA A 113 8.46 6.71 8.66
CA ALA A 113 7.99 5.37 8.99
C ALA A 113 8.71 4.30 8.17
N VAL A 114 8.82 4.50 6.85
CA VAL A 114 9.52 3.58 5.95
C VAL A 114 11.00 3.47 6.29
N VAL A 115 11.71 4.59 6.52
CA VAL A 115 13.14 4.58 6.89
C VAL A 115 13.38 3.72 8.13
N GLU A 116 12.61 3.95 9.19
CA GLU A 116 12.80 3.26 10.45
C GLU A 116 12.41 1.77 10.37
N CYS A 117 11.28 1.47 9.72
CA CYS A 117 10.82 0.09 9.57
C CYS A 117 11.76 -0.70 8.62
N ALA A 118 12.25 -0.10 7.54
CA ALA A 118 13.16 -0.76 6.61
C ALA A 118 14.50 -1.11 7.28
N ALA A 119 15.02 -0.22 8.13
CA ALA A 119 16.21 -0.51 8.94
C ALA A 119 15.98 -1.70 9.89
N ALA A 120 14.87 -1.70 10.63
CA ALA A 120 14.53 -2.79 11.55
C ALA A 120 14.27 -4.12 10.83
N ALA A 121 13.60 -4.10 9.67
CA ALA A 121 13.36 -5.30 8.88
C ALA A 121 14.67 -5.90 8.37
N LYS A 122 15.61 -5.07 7.91
CA LYS A 122 16.91 -5.51 7.40
C LYS A 122 17.75 -6.22 8.46
N GLU A 123 17.71 -5.77 9.72
CA GLU A 123 18.39 -6.45 10.86
C GLU A 123 17.93 -7.90 11.03
N LEU A 124 16.69 -8.21 10.63
CA LEU A 124 16.06 -9.53 10.76
C LEU A 124 15.95 -10.29 9.43
N GLY A 125 16.53 -9.77 8.34
CA GLY A 125 16.42 -10.38 7.01
C GLY A 125 15.03 -10.26 6.36
N GLY A 126 14.16 -9.39 6.87
CA GLY A 126 12.85 -9.08 6.29
C GLY A 126 12.88 -7.89 5.31
N HIS A 127 11.76 -7.68 4.64
CA HIS A 127 11.57 -6.57 3.70
C HIS A 127 10.42 -5.64 4.12
N VAL A 128 10.38 -4.44 3.55
CA VAL A 128 9.28 -3.48 3.76
C VAL A 128 8.60 -3.12 2.44
N TRP A 129 7.28 -3.03 2.47
CA TRP A 129 6.47 -2.39 1.44
C TRP A 129 5.93 -1.06 1.97
N ALA A 130 6.15 0.04 1.24
CA ALA A 130 5.57 1.34 1.58
C ALA A 130 4.13 1.42 1.04
N ASP A 131 3.15 1.59 1.93
CA ASP A 131 1.72 1.59 1.58
C ASP A 131 1.06 2.97 1.80
N GLY A 132 0.67 3.59 0.69
CA GLY A 132 -0.04 4.88 0.68
C GLY A 132 0.85 6.12 0.64
N GLY A 133 0.22 7.28 0.43
CA GLY A 133 0.88 8.59 0.37
C GLY A 133 1.48 8.98 -0.99
N VAL A 134 1.41 8.11 -2.00
CA VAL A 134 1.91 8.36 -3.35
C VAL A 134 0.99 9.30 -4.11
N ARG A 135 1.54 10.41 -4.59
CA ARG A 135 0.85 11.44 -5.39
C ARG A 135 1.58 11.79 -6.68
N HIS A 136 2.86 11.43 -6.80
CA HIS A 136 3.73 11.68 -7.94
C HIS A 136 4.76 10.53 -8.07
N PRO A 137 5.40 10.33 -9.24
CA PRO A 137 6.43 9.30 -9.40
C PRO A 137 7.61 9.48 -8.42
N ARG A 138 7.94 10.74 -8.07
CA ARG A 138 8.97 11.04 -7.05
C ARG A 138 8.67 10.43 -5.69
N ASP A 139 7.40 10.26 -5.33
CA ASP A 139 7.02 9.71 -4.02
C ASP A 139 7.33 8.21 -3.97
N VAL A 140 7.20 7.51 -5.11
CA VAL A 140 7.65 6.12 -5.27
C VAL A 140 9.18 6.05 -5.14
N ALA A 141 9.90 6.94 -5.84
CA ALA A 141 11.36 6.99 -5.77
C ALA A 141 11.87 7.29 -4.35
N LEU A 142 11.21 8.20 -3.61
CA LEU A 142 11.52 8.49 -2.22
C LEU A 142 11.24 7.29 -1.30
N ALA A 143 10.13 6.58 -1.49
CA ALA A 143 9.83 5.38 -0.70
C ALA A 143 10.88 4.27 -0.92
N LEU A 144 11.32 4.08 -2.17
CA LEU A 144 12.43 3.16 -2.49
C LEU A 144 13.74 3.66 -1.87
N ALA A 145 14.08 4.94 -2.00
CA ALA A 145 15.27 5.53 -1.36
C ALA A 145 15.27 5.39 0.17
N ALA A 146 14.09 5.38 0.80
CA ALA A 146 13.92 5.13 2.24
C ALA A 146 14.15 3.66 2.64
N GLY A 147 14.34 2.74 1.68
CA GLY A 147 14.61 1.32 1.92
C GLY A 147 13.42 0.39 1.70
N ALA A 148 12.29 0.88 1.20
CA ALA A 148 11.20 -0.01 0.80
C ALA A 148 11.63 -0.87 -0.40
N SER A 149 11.26 -2.14 -0.38
CA SER A 149 11.49 -3.05 -1.51
C SER A 149 10.42 -2.90 -2.59
N ASN A 150 9.20 -2.51 -2.22
CA ASN A 150 8.10 -2.19 -3.14
C ASN A 150 7.23 -1.06 -2.57
N VAL A 151 6.40 -0.47 -3.43
CA VAL A 151 5.44 0.59 -3.06
C VAL A 151 4.04 0.16 -3.48
N MET A 152 3.10 0.15 -2.53
CA MET A 152 1.69 -0.14 -2.76
C MET A 152 0.93 1.16 -3.05
N ILE A 153 0.22 1.17 -4.18
CA ILE A 153 -0.48 2.35 -4.70
C ILE A 153 -1.94 1.98 -4.92
N GLY A 154 -2.86 2.78 -4.36
CA GLY A 154 -4.30 2.58 -4.53
C GLY A 154 -4.93 3.57 -5.50
N SER A 155 -4.96 4.86 -5.13
CA SER A 155 -5.71 5.91 -5.82
C SER A 155 -5.38 6.06 -7.31
N TRP A 156 -4.12 5.90 -7.71
CA TRP A 156 -3.74 5.98 -9.11
C TRP A 156 -4.33 4.84 -9.94
N PHE A 157 -4.23 3.60 -9.45
CA PHE A 157 -4.78 2.43 -10.14
C PHE A 157 -6.31 2.33 -10.03
N ALA A 158 -6.95 3.07 -9.12
CA ALA A 158 -8.41 3.09 -9.03
C ALA A 158 -9.06 3.79 -10.24
N GLY A 159 -8.35 4.74 -10.88
CA GLY A 159 -8.82 5.50 -12.04
C GLY A 159 -8.46 4.90 -13.40
N THR A 160 -8.22 3.59 -13.51
CA THR A 160 -7.87 2.93 -14.78
C THR A 160 -9.00 2.09 -15.34
N TYR A 161 -8.91 1.69 -16.61
CA TYR A 161 -9.90 0.82 -17.24
C TYR A 161 -9.99 -0.56 -16.55
N GLU A 162 -8.86 -1.09 -16.09
CA GLU A 162 -8.73 -2.41 -15.46
C GLU A 162 -9.21 -2.46 -14.01
N SER A 163 -9.36 -1.30 -13.36
CA SER A 163 -9.86 -1.25 -11.98
C SER A 163 -11.32 -1.72 -11.90
N PRO A 164 -11.79 -2.22 -10.75
CA PRO A 164 -13.17 -2.69 -10.63
C PRO A 164 -14.19 -1.55 -10.70
N GLY A 165 -15.41 -1.87 -11.10
CA GLY A 165 -16.54 -0.94 -11.18
C GLY A 165 -16.73 -0.33 -12.57
N ASP A 166 -17.95 0.16 -12.80
CA ASP A 166 -18.34 0.73 -14.10
C ASP A 166 -17.70 2.10 -14.32
N LEU A 167 -17.44 2.41 -15.59
CA LEU A 167 -16.98 3.73 -16.01
C LEU A 167 -18.16 4.72 -15.96
N LEU A 168 -18.00 5.80 -15.20
CA LEU A 168 -18.99 6.86 -15.06
C LEU A 168 -18.53 8.12 -15.79
N HIS A 169 -19.47 9.02 -16.09
CA HIS A 169 -19.18 10.32 -16.73
C HIS A 169 -19.71 11.44 -15.86
N ASP A 170 -18.93 12.51 -15.69
CA ASP A 170 -19.36 13.68 -14.95
C ASP A 170 -20.25 14.61 -15.80
N ARG A 171 -20.55 15.81 -15.30
CA ARG A 171 -21.42 16.77 -16.00
C ARG A 171 -20.81 17.32 -17.28
N ASP A 172 -19.48 17.24 -17.41
CA ASP A 172 -18.71 17.70 -18.57
C ASP A 172 -18.32 16.51 -19.47
N ASP A 173 -18.97 15.36 -19.32
CA ASP A 173 -18.71 14.10 -20.03
C ASP A 173 -17.29 13.55 -19.83
N ARG A 174 -16.65 13.87 -18.69
CA ARG A 174 -15.32 13.34 -18.36
C ARG A 174 -15.43 11.99 -17.68
N PRO A 175 -14.71 10.95 -18.16
CA PRO A 175 -14.77 9.64 -17.56
C PRO A 175 -14.07 9.60 -16.20
N TYR A 176 -14.69 8.90 -15.26
CA TYR A 176 -14.14 8.67 -13.93
C TYR A 176 -14.63 7.33 -13.37
N LYS A 177 -13.93 6.85 -12.33
CA LYS A 177 -14.39 5.74 -11.49
C LYS A 177 -14.54 6.17 -10.04
N GLU A 178 -15.46 5.52 -9.33
CA GLU A 178 -15.61 5.72 -7.90
C GLU A 178 -14.61 4.87 -7.11
N SER A 179 -14.02 5.47 -6.09
CA SER A 179 -13.19 4.78 -5.12
C SER A 179 -13.59 5.18 -3.70
N TYR A 180 -13.35 4.30 -2.73
CA TYR A 180 -13.64 4.55 -1.32
C TYR A 180 -12.61 3.83 -0.43
N GLY A 181 -12.38 4.37 0.77
CA GLY A 181 -11.49 3.74 1.73
C GLY A 181 -12.11 2.49 2.36
N MET A 182 -11.31 1.44 2.60
CA MET A 182 -11.79 0.20 3.24
C MET A 182 -12.25 0.36 4.70
N ALA A 183 -11.92 1.51 5.31
CA ALA A 183 -12.39 1.94 6.63
C ALA A 183 -13.58 2.92 6.60
N SER A 184 -14.16 3.20 5.41
CA SER A 184 -15.33 4.07 5.24
C SER A 184 -16.66 3.39 5.58
N LYS A 185 -17.73 4.17 5.80
CA LYS A 185 -19.10 3.67 5.99
C LYS A 185 -19.49 2.60 5.01
N ARG A 186 -19.22 2.85 3.72
CA ARG A 186 -19.57 1.94 2.62
C ARG A 186 -18.92 0.58 2.79
N ALA A 187 -17.62 0.57 3.07
CA ALA A 187 -16.87 -0.66 3.29
C ALA A 187 -17.25 -1.36 4.62
N VAL A 188 -17.49 -0.58 5.69
CA VAL A 188 -17.94 -1.10 6.99
C VAL A 188 -19.31 -1.78 6.87
N ALA A 189 -20.25 -1.15 6.17
CA ALA A 189 -21.58 -1.70 5.98
C ALA A 189 -21.52 -3.01 5.18
N ALA A 190 -20.72 -3.04 4.10
CA ALA A 190 -20.56 -4.24 3.26
C ALA A 190 -19.95 -5.41 4.05
N ARG A 191 -18.86 -5.19 4.79
CA ARG A 191 -18.17 -6.26 5.55
C ARG A 191 -18.97 -6.78 6.74
N THR A 192 -19.88 -5.97 7.29
CA THR A 192 -20.69 -6.31 8.46
C THR A 192 -22.11 -6.73 8.08
N ALA A 193 -22.42 -6.92 6.79
CA ALA A 193 -23.77 -7.21 6.31
C ALA A 193 -24.40 -8.44 7.00
N ALA A 194 -23.59 -9.46 7.31
CA ALA A 194 -24.01 -10.68 7.99
C ALA A 194 -24.02 -10.60 9.54
N ASP A 195 -23.55 -9.50 10.14
CA ASP A 195 -23.52 -9.34 11.59
C ASP A 195 -24.91 -9.08 12.18
N SER A 196 -25.04 -9.24 13.50
CA SER A 196 -26.23 -8.84 14.25
C SER A 196 -26.52 -7.34 14.09
N ALA A 197 -27.79 -6.93 14.23
CA ALA A 197 -28.16 -5.52 14.12
C ALA A 197 -27.40 -4.63 15.14
N PHE A 198 -27.18 -5.15 16.36
CA PHE A 198 -26.42 -4.46 17.40
C PHE A 198 -24.94 -4.32 17.04
N ASP A 199 -24.30 -5.39 16.54
CA ASP A 199 -22.90 -5.34 16.13
C ASP A 199 -22.68 -4.43 14.92
N ARG A 200 -23.59 -4.45 13.94
CA ARG A 200 -23.57 -3.51 12.82
C ARG A 200 -23.65 -2.06 13.31
N ALA A 201 -24.60 -1.77 14.20
CA ALA A 201 -24.77 -0.43 14.76
C ALA A 201 -23.49 0.01 15.48
N ARG A 202 -22.93 -0.83 16.34
CA ARG A 202 -21.69 -0.56 17.07
C ARG A 202 -20.50 -0.31 16.14
N LYS A 203 -20.30 -1.16 15.13
CA LYS A 203 -19.18 -1.06 14.18
C LYS A 203 -19.31 0.13 13.22
N GLY A 204 -20.52 0.67 13.04
CA GLY A 204 -20.79 1.83 12.20
C GLY A 204 -20.74 3.18 12.91
N LEU A 205 -20.39 3.23 14.21
CA LEU A 205 -20.34 4.48 14.97
C LEU A 205 -19.13 5.36 14.61
N PHE A 206 -18.07 4.78 14.06
CA PHE A 206 -16.82 5.49 13.80
C PHE A 206 -16.14 4.94 12.54
N GLU A 207 -15.53 5.83 11.77
CA GLU A 207 -15.00 5.54 10.45
C GLU A 207 -13.73 6.34 10.19
N GLU A 208 -12.81 5.71 9.46
CA GLU A 208 -11.46 6.24 9.21
C GLU A 208 -11.14 6.31 7.72
N GLY A 209 -12.18 6.51 6.90
CA GLY A 209 -12.02 6.79 5.48
C GLY A 209 -13.24 7.43 4.84
N ILE A 210 -13.03 8.07 3.70
CA ILE A 210 -14.11 8.68 2.93
C ILE A 210 -14.85 7.61 2.11
N SER A 211 -16.19 7.74 2.04
CA SER A 211 -17.07 6.77 1.36
C SER A 211 -17.17 6.98 -0.16
N THR A 212 -16.66 8.09 -0.67
CA THR A 212 -16.69 8.44 -2.09
C THR A 212 -15.52 9.32 -2.45
N SER A 213 -14.84 8.97 -3.54
CA SER A 213 -13.87 9.81 -4.23
C SER A 213 -13.96 9.52 -5.73
N ARG A 214 -13.83 10.56 -6.55
CA ARG A 214 -13.84 10.42 -8.01
C ARG A 214 -12.39 10.33 -8.50
N MET A 215 -12.07 9.22 -9.12
CA MET A 215 -10.79 8.99 -9.77
C MET A 215 -10.97 9.27 -11.25
N ASN A 216 -10.55 10.46 -11.67
CA ASN A 216 -10.61 10.84 -13.07
C ASN A 216 -9.73 9.89 -13.89
N LEU A 217 -10.25 9.49 -15.04
CA LEU A 217 -9.55 8.65 -16.00
C LEU A 217 -9.20 9.52 -17.20
N ASP A 218 -7.93 9.50 -17.63
CA ASP A 218 -7.52 10.11 -18.90
C ASP A 218 -7.88 9.13 -20.04
N PRO A 219 -8.80 9.47 -20.96
CA PRO A 219 -9.19 8.56 -22.03
C PRO A 219 -8.02 8.12 -22.91
N ALA A 220 -7.00 8.99 -23.06
CA ALA A 220 -5.86 8.74 -23.92
C ALA A 220 -4.76 7.91 -23.24
N ARG A 221 -4.76 7.83 -21.90
CA ARG A 221 -3.74 7.14 -21.07
C ARG A 221 -4.36 6.51 -19.83
N GLY A 222 -5.48 5.82 -20.03
CA GLY A 222 -6.32 5.30 -18.96
C GLY A 222 -5.97 3.88 -18.52
N GLY A 223 -4.97 3.25 -19.14
CA GLY A 223 -4.56 1.88 -18.81
C GLY A 223 -3.60 1.84 -17.62
N VAL A 224 -3.55 0.68 -16.96
CA VAL A 224 -2.51 0.41 -15.94
C VAL A 224 -1.11 0.48 -16.56
N GLU A 225 -0.95 0.06 -17.81
CA GLU A 225 0.34 0.09 -18.51
C GLU A 225 0.89 1.52 -18.64
N ASP A 226 0.05 2.50 -19.03
CA ASP A 226 0.44 3.91 -19.13
C ASP A 226 0.93 4.46 -17.78
N LEU A 227 0.26 4.08 -16.69
CA LEU A 227 0.67 4.47 -15.34
C LEU A 227 1.98 3.82 -14.92
N LEU A 228 2.18 2.53 -15.24
CA LEU A 228 3.44 1.85 -14.97
C LEU A 228 4.59 2.48 -15.75
N ASP A 229 4.39 2.84 -17.01
CA ASP A 229 5.35 3.59 -17.81
C ASP A 229 5.71 4.92 -17.17
N HIS A 230 4.71 5.68 -16.72
CA HIS A 230 4.92 6.97 -16.08
C HIS A 230 5.68 6.84 -14.75
N ILE A 231 5.24 5.94 -13.86
CA ILE A 231 5.88 5.68 -12.56
C ILE A 231 7.33 5.24 -12.75
N THR A 232 7.55 4.20 -13.56
CA THR A 232 8.87 3.61 -13.71
C THR A 232 9.83 4.54 -14.44
N SER A 233 9.35 5.37 -15.38
CA SER A 233 10.17 6.42 -16.01
C SER A 233 10.61 7.47 -15.00
N GLY A 234 9.73 7.89 -14.09
CA GLY A 234 10.10 8.78 -12.98
C GLY A 234 11.16 8.18 -12.07
N VAL A 235 10.99 6.92 -11.66
CA VAL A 235 11.97 6.21 -10.83
C VAL A 235 13.32 6.06 -11.55
N ARG A 236 13.31 5.67 -12.83
CA ARG A 236 14.54 5.59 -13.65
C ARG A 236 15.25 6.94 -13.74
N SER A 237 14.51 8.03 -13.92
CA SER A 237 15.07 9.38 -13.92
C SER A 237 15.74 9.72 -12.58
N THR A 238 15.09 9.42 -11.45
CA THR A 238 15.72 9.57 -10.12
C THR A 238 17.01 8.76 -10.00
N CYS A 239 17.01 7.49 -10.43
CA CYS A 239 18.21 6.65 -10.42
C CYS A 239 19.34 7.26 -11.25
N THR A 240 19.05 7.89 -12.40
CA THR A 240 20.05 8.62 -13.20
C THR A 240 20.67 9.77 -12.41
N TYR A 241 19.88 10.60 -11.74
CA TYR A 241 20.40 11.72 -10.94
C TYR A 241 21.22 11.27 -9.73
N VAL A 242 20.86 10.14 -9.10
CA VAL A 242 21.63 9.54 -7.99
C VAL A 242 22.88 8.80 -8.49
N GLY A 243 22.94 8.47 -9.78
CA GLY A 243 24.02 7.63 -10.33
C GLY A 243 23.89 6.15 -9.93
N ALA A 244 22.67 5.65 -9.75
CA ALA A 244 22.36 4.27 -9.40
C ALA A 244 21.85 3.49 -10.61
N ARG A 245 22.34 2.26 -10.79
CA ARG A 245 21.88 1.34 -11.86
C ARG A 245 20.94 0.25 -11.36
N THR A 246 20.87 0.07 -10.04
CA THR A 246 20.05 -0.94 -9.36
C THR A 246 19.44 -0.35 -8.09
N LEU A 247 18.40 -0.97 -7.54
CA LEU A 247 17.82 -0.53 -6.25
C LEU A 247 18.81 -0.65 -5.08
N PRO A 248 19.65 -1.70 -4.96
CA PRO A 248 20.73 -1.73 -3.98
C PRO A 248 21.68 -0.53 -4.10
N GLU A 249 22.11 -0.17 -5.32
CA GLU A 249 22.92 1.02 -5.53
C GLU A 249 22.19 2.31 -5.16
N LEU A 250 20.88 2.39 -5.42
CA LEU A 250 20.06 3.53 -5.01
C LEU A 250 20.10 3.68 -3.48
N HIS A 251 19.88 2.60 -2.74
CA HIS A 251 19.91 2.61 -1.27
C HIS A 251 21.28 3.02 -0.71
N GLU A 252 22.37 2.65 -1.38
CA GLU A 252 23.73 2.97 -0.95
C GLU A 252 24.14 4.42 -1.28
N LYS A 253 23.77 4.92 -2.46
CA LYS A 253 24.27 6.20 -3.00
C LYS A 253 23.40 7.40 -2.68
N VAL A 254 22.12 7.18 -2.36
CA VAL A 254 21.17 8.28 -2.21
C VAL A 254 21.53 9.20 -1.05
N VAL A 255 21.46 10.50 -1.29
CA VAL A 255 21.57 11.55 -0.27
C VAL A 255 20.23 12.24 -0.16
N LEU A 256 19.71 12.34 1.07
CA LEU A 256 18.40 12.90 1.35
C LEU A 256 18.56 14.19 2.17
N GLY A 257 17.82 15.22 1.77
CA GLY A 257 17.73 16.49 2.47
C GLY A 257 16.31 16.75 2.96
N VAL A 258 16.18 17.41 4.11
CA VAL A 258 14.90 17.92 4.59
C VAL A 258 14.62 19.26 3.91
N GLN A 259 13.42 19.42 3.37
CA GLN A 259 12.98 20.67 2.75
C GLN A 259 11.98 21.39 3.66
N SER A 260 12.12 22.71 3.74
CA SER A 260 11.06 23.58 4.28
C SER A 260 9.91 23.69 3.25
N ALA A 261 8.79 24.28 3.67
CA ALA A 261 7.70 24.59 2.73
C ALA A 261 8.17 25.48 1.56
N ALA A 262 9.08 26.43 1.82
CA ALA A 262 9.64 27.29 0.79
C ALA A 262 10.54 26.50 -0.19
N GLY A 263 11.39 25.59 0.31
CA GLY A 263 12.22 24.74 -0.55
C GLY A 263 11.39 23.74 -1.38
N PHE A 264 10.26 23.28 -0.85
CA PHE A 264 9.31 22.48 -1.63
C PHE A 264 8.64 23.32 -2.72
N ALA A 265 8.22 24.55 -2.40
CA ALA A 265 7.61 25.49 -3.34
C ALA A 265 8.56 25.90 -4.47
N GLU A 266 9.86 26.07 -4.17
CA GLU A 266 10.91 26.36 -5.15
C GLU A 266 10.98 25.30 -6.27
N GLY A 267 10.70 24.03 -5.95
CA GLY A 267 10.71 22.94 -6.94
C GLY A 267 9.49 22.90 -7.86
N HIS A 268 8.47 23.73 -7.65
CA HIS A 268 7.30 23.78 -8.52
C HIS A 268 7.57 24.63 -9.77
N PRO A 269 7.01 24.25 -10.93
CA PRO A 269 7.11 25.08 -12.12
C PRO A 269 6.41 26.43 -11.90
N LEU A 270 7.00 27.52 -12.39
CA LEU A 270 6.37 28.84 -12.44
C LEU A 270 5.52 28.93 -13.73
N PRO A 271 4.19 28.96 -13.63
CA PRO A 271 3.31 28.91 -14.81
C PRO A 271 3.36 30.20 -15.65
N THR A 272 3.79 31.31 -15.05
CA THR A 272 4.11 32.55 -15.74
C THR A 272 5.61 32.77 -15.63
N GLY A 273 6.29 32.84 -16.77
CA GLY A 273 7.68 33.32 -16.83
C GLY A 273 7.78 34.78 -16.40
N TRP A 274 9.02 35.26 -16.24
CA TRP A 274 9.30 36.69 -16.03
C TRP A 274 8.85 37.52 -17.23
#